data_AF-A0A2G5VQS8-F1
#
_entry.id   AF-A0A2G5VQS8-F1
#
_cell.length_a   1.000
_cell.length_b   1.000
_cell.length_c   1.000
_cell.angle_alpha   90.00
_cell.angle_beta   90.00
_cell.angle_gamma   90.00
#
_symmetry.space_group_name_H-M   'P 1'
#
loop_
_entity.id
_entity.type
_entity.pdbx_description
1 polymer ?
#
loop_
_entity_poly.entity_id
_entity_poly.type
_entity_poly.pdbx_seq_one_letter_code
_entity_poly.pdbx_strand_id
1 'polypeptide(L)'
;MSNSTPKSEIYTFSPIREPKNEEIDNDEQSPEYVTIDDEEGEETQSRDHVAQRKSSKSMGNSATAPTLADYHALEKKVQEITGKLETQTEAFEKLTKETQRSRAIVEAIARNFDKSIKDSAGTISECKKIIKEHNDSEARKESEMMKSLMEMCKNRGASEPSAPPPIAQPSPIAELPPPPPPPPLPPVLRQPVPYCVFCETPGHKSRMCRSFATSARRQAQIQVLELCPKCLKPEEHPESDGKCENEGRMCAFCANSEHHPILCEKYKSPTQPHSRGRSRAPQSRHRDDERCIFCGLKNHNSADCERYPTSEVRQKRIQLEKRCPKCLKTAKDPKNHQNCPESGISCDFCSTDELKIYHHEVLCKKNEFVMSKRHRLAAAAQRHHPYSTTASSSSSK
;
A
#
# COMPACT_ATOMS: atom_id res chain seq x y z
N MET A 1 29.45 27.64 -52.74
CA MET A 1 28.15 27.26 -52.16
C MET A 1 27.90 25.82 -52.54
N SER A 2 28.13 24.90 -51.61
CA SER A 2 28.04 23.45 -51.86
C SER A 2 27.27 22.85 -50.71
N ASN A 3 26.00 22.52 -50.94
CA ASN A 3 25.09 21.93 -49.97
C ASN A 3 25.42 20.43 -49.82
N SER A 4 25.87 20.03 -48.64
CA SER A 4 26.04 18.64 -48.23
C SER A 4 24.80 18.17 -47.47
N THR A 5 24.04 17.28 -48.10
CA THR A 5 22.91 16.55 -47.51
C THR A 5 23.42 15.47 -46.55
N PRO A 6 22.78 15.25 -45.38
CA PRO A 6 23.19 14.18 -44.47
C PRO A 6 22.64 12.83 -44.94
N LYS A 7 23.50 11.81 -44.95
CA LYS A 7 23.15 10.40 -45.17
C LYS A 7 22.27 9.91 -44.03
N SER A 8 21.10 9.37 -44.36
CA SER A 8 20.24 8.63 -43.43
C SER A 8 20.81 7.23 -43.20
N GLU A 9 21.28 6.95 -41.98
CA GLU A 9 21.63 5.60 -41.56
C GLU A 9 20.35 4.80 -41.29
N ILE A 10 20.18 3.71 -42.03
CA ILE A 10 19.10 2.74 -41.86
C ILE A 10 19.53 1.81 -40.71
N TYR A 11 18.85 1.95 -39.57
CA TYR A 11 19.07 1.10 -38.40
C TYR A 11 18.32 -0.22 -38.58
N THR A 12 19.03 -1.27 -39.01
CA THR A 12 18.47 -2.63 -39.08
C THR A 12 18.54 -3.29 -37.70
N PHE A 13 17.37 -3.53 -37.11
CA PHE A 13 17.22 -4.34 -35.90
C PHE A 13 17.69 -5.78 -36.16
N SER A 14 18.67 -6.24 -35.37
CA SER A 14 19.06 -7.65 -35.34
C SER A 14 18.02 -8.48 -34.55
N PRO A 15 17.72 -9.73 -34.96
CA PRO A 15 16.77 -10.56 -34.25
C PRO A 15 17.33 -11.00 -32.89
N ILE A 16 16.49 -10.91 -31.86
CA ILE A 16 16.76 -11.42 -30.51
C ILE A 16 16.91 -12.95 -30.62
N ARG A 17 18.11 -13.46 -30.34
CA ARG A 17 18.35 -14.90 -30.18
C ARG A 17 17.68 -15.37 -28.88
N GLU A 18 16.87 -16.42 -29.01
CA GLU A 18 16.33 -17.18 -27.87
C GLU A 18 17.49 -17.75 -27.03
N PRO A 19 17.41 -17.69 -25.69
CA PRO A 19 18.39 -18.35 -24.83
C PRO A 19 18.25 -19.86 -24.99
N LYS A 20 19.34 -20.51 -25.38
CA LYS A 20 19.47 -21.96 -25.33
C LYS A 20 19.38 -22.40 -23.87
N ASN A 21 18.53 -23.39 -23.61
CA ASN A 21 18.54 -24.15 -22.37
C ASN A 21 19.91 -24.81 -22.22
N GLU A 22 20.74 -24.29 -21.33
CA GLU A 22 21.89 -25.03 -20.81
C GLU A 22 21.35 -26.02 -19.77
N GLU A 23 21.55 -27.30 -20.06
CA GLU A 23 21.38 -28.39 -19.10
C GLU A 23 22.33 -28.12 -17.92
N ILE A 24 21.75 -27.88 -16.75
CA ILE A 24 22.49 -27.82 -15.49
C ILE A 24 22.58 -29.26 -15.00
N ASP A 25 23.74 -29.88 -15.18
CA ASP A 25 24.13 -31.10 -14.47
C ASP A 25 24.10 -30.81 -12.97
N ASN A 26 23.11 -31.37 -12.27
CA ASN A 26 23.08 -31.37 -10.81
C ASN A 26 24.01 -32.48 -10.33
N ASP A 27 25.25 -32.10 -9.99
CA ASP A 27 26.12 -32.94 -9.17
C ASP A 27 25.45 -33.18 -7.81
N GLU A 28 25.22 -34.45 -7.54
CA GLU A 28 24.59 -35.01 -6.35
C GLU A 28 25.51 -34.83 -5.13
N GLN A 29 25.52 -33.63 -4.54
CA GLN A 29 26.08 -33.44 -3.20
C GLN A 29 25.08 -33.95 -2.16
N SER A 30 25.37 -35.14 -1.64
CA SER A 30 24.74 -35.68 -0.43
C SER A 30 24.82 -34.66 0.71
N PRO A 31 23.68 -34.30 1.34
CA PRO A 31 23.72 -33.41 2.49
C PRO A 31 24.34 -34.15 3.68
N GLU A 32 25.42 -33.59 4.22
CA GLU A 32 25.93 -33.97 5.54
C GLU A 32 24.81 -33.81 6.56
N TYR A 33 24.54 -34.89 7.30
CA TYR A 33 23.60 -34.90 8.41
C TYR A 33 24.08 -33.90 9.46
N VAL A 34 23.39 -32.77 9.59
CA VAL A 34 23.51 -31.88 10.73
C VAL A 34 22.89 -32.60 11.92
N THR A 35 23.73 -33.09 12.83
CA THR A 35 23.33 -33.50 14.17
C THR A 35 22.80 -32.28 14.89
N ILE A 36 21.48 -32.23 15.10
CA ILE A 36 20.84 -31.27 15.99
C ILE A 36 21.03 -31.85 17.39
N ASP A 37 21.88 -31.22 18.20
CA ASP A 37 21.94 -31.49 19.63
C ASP A 37 20.61 -31.06 20.24
N ASP A 38 19.79 -32.03 20.63
CA ASP A 38 18.56 -31.83 21.38
C ASP A 38 18.90 -31.29 22.77
N GLU A 39 18.89 -29.96 22.93
CA GLU A 39 18.85 -29.34 24.25
C GLU A 39 17.51 -29.70 24.92
N GLU A 40 17.61 -30.42 26.03
CA GLU A 40 16.52 -30.80 26.93
C GLU A 40 15.79 -29.55 27.45
N GLY A 41 14.72 -29.16 26.75
CA GLY A 41 13.75 -28.18 27.24
C GLY A 41 12.81 -28.82 28.25
N GLU A 42 13.00 -28.49 29.52
CA GLU A 42 12.13 -28.88 30.64
C GLU A 42 10.65 -28.58 30.36
N GLU A 43 9.88 -29.65 30.12
CA GLU A 43 8.45 -29.61 29.90
C GLU A 43 7.74 -29.37 31.25
N THR A 44 7.41 -28.11 31.53
CA THR A 44 6.53 -27.76 32.65
C THR A 44 5.11 -28.22 32.35
N GLN A 45 4.80 -29.44 32.80
CA GLN A 45 3.47 -30.02 32.82
C GLN A 45 2.49 -29.10 33.57
N SER A 46 1.69 -28.34 32.82
CA SER A 46 0.47 -27.70 33.33
C SER A 46 -0.59 -28.78 33.60
N ARG A 47 -0.47 -29.31 34.81
CA ARG A 47 -1.38 -30.22 35.50
C ARG A 47 -2.50 -29.40 36.11
N ASP A 48 -3.59 -29.16 35.38
CA ASP A 48 -4.86 -28.69 35.99
C ASP A 48 -6.09 -29.01 35.12
N HIS A 49 -6.41 -30.30 34.99
CA HIS A 49 -7.79 -30.74 34.69
C HIS A 49 -8.09 -32.06 35.39
N VAL A 50 -8.12 -32.04 36.72
CA VAL A 50 -8.72 -33.11 37.55
C VAL A 50 -9.66 -32.46 38.56
N ALA A 51 -10.97 -32.46 38.28
CA ALA A 51 -12.02 -32.55 39.31
C ALA A 51 -13.44 -32.61 38.70
N GLN A 52 -13.78 -33.70 38.01
CA GLN A 52 -15.17 -34.19 37.99
C GLN A 52 -15.18 -35.72 38.09
N ARG A 53 -14.76 -36.24 39.25
CA ARG A 53 -15.10 -37.61 39.66
C ARG A 53 -16.58 -37.63 40.04
N LYS A 54 -17.44 -38.01 39.10
CA LYS A 54 -18.79 -38.48 39.43
C LYS A 54 -18.66 -39.85 40.09
N SER A 55 -19.22 -39.90 41.29
CA SER A 55 -19.32 -41.05 42.19
C SER A 55 -20.03 -42.24 41.52
N SER A 56 -19.39 -43.41 41.64
CA SER A 56 -19.98 -44.70 41.99
C SER A 56 -21.12 -45.27 41.14
N LYS A 57 -20.81 -46.32 40.36
CA LYS A 57 -21.57 -47.57 40.41
C LYS A 57 -20.69 -48.73 39.91
N SER A 58 -20.14 -49.50 40.84
CA SER A 58 -19.51 -50.78 40.51
C SER A 58 -20.62 -51.77 40.14
N MET A 59 -20.93 -51.84 38.86
CA MET A 59 -21.57 -53.04 38.31
C MET A 59 -20.44 -54.00 37.95
N GLY A 60 -20.43 -55.16 38.60
CA GLY A 60 -19.55 -56.26 38.27
C GLY A 60 -19.90 -56.75 36.86
N ASN A 61 -19.29 -56.13 35.86
CA ASN A 61 -19.37 -56.60 34.49
C ASN A 61 -18.45 -57.80 34.37
N SER A 62 -19.05 -58.98 34.34
CA SER A 62 -18.40 -60.19 33.85
C SER A 62 -17.91 -59.87 32.43
N ALA A 63 -16.60 -59.63 32.30
CA ALA A 63 -15.98 -59.30 31.03
C ALA A 63 -16.09 -60.54 30.14
N THR A 64 -17.11 -60.57 29.28
CA THR A 64 -17.20 -61.54 28.19
C THR A 64 -15.92 -61.43 27.37
N ALA A 65 -15.23 -62.56 27.21
CA ALA A 65 -14.01 -62.63 26.42
C ALA A 65 -14.29 -62.10 25.00
N PRO A 66 -13.38 -61.29 24.43
CA PRO A 66 -13.52 -60.79 23.05
C PRO A 66 -13.75 -61.95 22.08
N THR A 67 -14.73 -61.79 21.21
CA THR A 67 -15.05 -62.79 20.19
C THR A 67 -14.12 -62.65 18.99
N LEU A 68 -13.99 -63.69 18.16
CA LEU A 68 -13.23 -63.62 16.91
C LEU A 68 -13.71 -62.49 15.98
N ALA A 69 -15.02 -62.18 16.01
CA ALA A 69 -15.59 -61.06 15.26
C ALA A 69 -15.06 -59.70 15.73
N ASP A 70 -14.81 -59.53 17.03
CA ASP A 70 -14.22 -58.31 17.60
C ASP A 70 -12.78 -58.10 17.11
N TYR A 71 -12.01 -59.18 16.97
CA TYR A 71 -10.65 -59.12 16.43
C TYR A 71 -10.65 -58.71 14.95
N HIS A 72 -11.52 -59.28 14.12
CA HIS A 72 -11.62 -58.87 12.71
C HIS A 72 -12.09 -57.43 12.54
N ALA A 73 -13.03 -56.97 13.38
CA ALA A 73 -13.46 -55.58 13.39
C ALA A 73 -12.31 -54.62 13.78
N LEU A 74 -11.48 -55.04 14.73
CA LEU A 74 -10.28 -54.29 15.12
C LEU A 74 -9.24 -54.26 14.00
N GLU A 75 -8.95 -55.40 13.36
CA GLU A 75 -8.02 -55.50 12.25
C GLU A 75 -8.42 -54.58 11.09
N LYS A 76 -9.71 -54.56 10.73
CA LYS A 76 -10.24 -53.64 9.71
C LYS A 76 -10.04 -52.17 10.11
N LYS A 77 -10.25 -51.82 11.38
CA LYS A 77 -10.00 -50.45 11.86
C LYS A 77 -8.52 -50.09 11.83
N VAL A 78 -7.63 -51.03 12.17
CA VAL A 78 -6.18 -50.83 12.07
C VAL A 78 -5.79 -50.57 10.61
N GLN A 79 -6.27 -51.38 9.67
CA GLN A 79 -6.02 -51.17 8.23
C GLN A 79 -6.54 -49.81 7.74
N GLU A 80 -7.73 -49.39 8.18
CA GLU A 80 -8.29 -48.08 7.84
C GLU A 80 -7.43 -46.93 8.40
N ILE A 81 -6.97 -47.06 9.65
CA ILE A 81 -6.09 -46.06 10.28
C ILE A 81 -4.74 -46.01 9.56
N THR A 82 -4.15 -47.16 9.22
CA THR A 82 -2.89 -47.24 8.48
C THR A 82 -3.01 -46.54 7.12
N GLY A 83 -4.07 -46.82 6.35
CA GLY A 83 -4.28 -46.15 5.05
C GLY A 83 -4.48 -44.63 5.17
N LYS A 84 -5.14 -44.16 6.25
CA LYS A 84 -5.26 -42.72 6.54
C LYS A 84 -3.90 -42.11 6.88
N LEU A 85 -3.07 -42.80 7.66
CA LEU A 85 -1.72 -42.34 8.01
C LEU A 85 -0.82 -42.26 6.77
N GLU A 86 -0.86 -43.25 5.88
CA GLU A 86 -0.12 -43.22 4.60
C GLU A 86 -0.53 -42.01 3.75
N THR A 87 -1.84 -41.78 3.60
CA THR A 87 -2.36 -40.61 2.86
C THR A 87 -1.91 -39.28 3.49
N GLN A 88 -1.86 -39.20 4.83
CA GLN A 88 -1.38 -38.01 5.53
C GLN A 88 0.12 -37.79 5.35
N THR A 89 0.91 -38.87 5.35
CA THR A 89 2.36 -38.82 5.08
C THR A 89 2.64 -38.30 3.68
N GLU A 90 1.94 -38.81 2.66
CA GLU A 90 2.07 -38.31 1.28
C GLU A 90 1.69 -36.82 1.15
N ALA A 91 0.63 -36.40 1.85
CA ALA A 91 0.22 -34.99 1.87
C ALA A 91 1.29 -34.10 2.53
N PHE A 92 1.92 -34.58 3.61
CA PHE A 92 3.00 -33.86 4.29
C PHE A 92 4.26 -33.75 3.43
N GLU A 93 4.63 -34.82 2.73
CA GLU A 93 5.75 -34.79 1.77
C GLU A 93 5.50 -33.79 0.64
N LYS A 94 4.28 -33.75 0.09
CA LYS A 94 3.89 -32.80 -0.94
C LYS A 94 4.00 -31.36 -0.44
N LEU A 95 3.51 -31.09 0.77
CA LEU A 95 3.59 -29.78 1.41
C LEU A 95 5.06 -29.36 1.67
N THR A 96 5.91 -30.30 2.06
CA THR A 96 7.34 -30.07 2.27
C THR A 96 8.02 -29.68 0.95
N LYS A 97 7.74 -30.39 -0.14
CA LYS A 97 8.24 -30.06 -1.49
C LYS A 97 7.76 -28.69 -1.97
N GLU A 98 6.51 -28.34 -1.71
CA GLU A 98 5.97 -27.02 -2.05
C GLU A 98 6.61 -25.89 -1.23
N THR A 99 6.88 -26.14 0.05
CA THR A 99 7.58 -25.21 0.94
C THR A 99 9.01 -24.99 0.47
N GLN A 100 9.74 -26.05 0.09
CA GLN A 100 11.08 -25.94 -0.49
C GLN A 100 11.10 -25.14 -1.79
N ARG A 101 10.12 -25.38 -2.69
CA ARG A 101 9.98 -24.59 -3.93
C ARG A 101 9.72 -23.12 -3.64
N SER A 102 8.85 -22.82 -2.69
CA SER A 102 8.54 -21.46 -2.27
C SER A 102 9.78 -20.75 -1.70
N ARG A 103 10.57 -21.45 -0.88
CA ARG A 103 11.85 -20.95 -0.37
C ARG A 103 12.83 -20.63 -1.49
N ALA A 104 13.01 -21.52 -2.46
CA ALA A 104 13.89 -21.29 -3.60
C ALA A 104 13.49 -20.06 -4.43
N ILE A 105 12.17 -19.83 -4.61
CA ILE A 105 11.65 -18.64 -5.30
C ILE A 105 11.98 -17.37 -4.50
N VAL A 106 11.78 -17.38 -3.17
CA VAL A 106 12.09 -16.22 -2.32
C VAL A 106 13.58 -15.89 -2.36
N GLU A 107 14.45 -16.90 -2.30
CA GLU A 107 15.91 -16.72 -2.40
C GLU A 107 16.34 -16.20 -3.79
N ALA A 108 15.68 -16.63 -4.87
CA ALA A 108 15.92 -16.08 -6.21
C ALA A 108 15.48 -14.61 -6.32
N ILE A 109 14.33 -14.25 -5.73
CA ILE A 109 13.85 -12.87 -5.67
C ILE A 109 14.82 -12.00 -4.88
N ALA A 110 15.30 -12.46 -3.71
CA ALA A 110 16.26 -11.74 -2.89
C ALA A 110 17.57 -11.45 -3.67
N ARG A 111 18.12 -12.45 -4.38
CA ARG A 111 19.31 -12.27 -5.23
C ARG A 111 19.10 -11.23 -6.34
N ASN A 112 17.91 -11.22 -6.96
CA ASN A 112 17.59 -10.24 -7.99
C ASN A 112 17.48 -8.81 -7.42
N PHE A 113 16.91 -8.66 -6.22
CA PHE A 113 16.88 -7.37 -5.53
C PHE A 113 18.29 -6.87 -5.20
N ASP A 114 19.15 -7.72 -4.65
CA ASP A 114 20.53 -7.35 -4.34
C ASP A 114 21.31 -6.92 -5.58
N LYS A 115 21.13 -7.63 -6.69
CA LYS A 115 21.72 -7.25 -7.99
C LYS A 115 21.21 -5.87 -8.43
N SER A 116 19.90 -5.65 -8.40
CA SER A 116 19.29 -4.36 -8.77
C SER A 116 19.79 -3.20 -7.89
N ILE A 117 20.01 -3.44 -6.60
CA ILE A 117 20.57 -2.45 -5.67
C ILE A 117 22.01 -2.11 -6.05
N LYS A 118 22.84 -3.11 -6.35
CA LYS A 118 24.23 -2.91 -6.79
C LYS A 118 24.31 -2.14 -8.11
N ASP A 119 23.48 -2.49 -9.08
CA ASP A 119 23.43 -1.80 -10.38
C ASP A 119 22.98 -0.34 -10.22
N SER A 120 22.00 -0.09 -9.34
CA SER A 120 21.54 1.26 -9.01
C SER A 120 22.63 2.07 -8.30
N ALA A 121 23.37 1.46 -7.37
CA ALA A 121 24.49 2.10 -6.69
C ALA A 121 25.61 2.49 -7.67
N GLY A 122 25.91 1.63 -8.66
CA GLY A 122 26.83 1.95 -9.75
C GLY A 122 26.38 3.17 -10.55
N THR A 123 25.12 3.18 -10.97
CA THR A 123 24.52 4.31 -11.73
C THR A 123 24.55 5.62 -10.93
N ILE A 124 24.25 5.57 -9.63
CA ILE A 124 24.30 6.73 -8.74
C ILE A 124 25.74 7.25 -8.62
N SER A 125 26.72 6.35 -8.51
CA SER A 125 28.14 6.72 -8.45
C SER A 125 28.59 7.44 -9.73
N GLU A 126 28.17 6.94 -10.89
CA GLU A 126 28.45 7.56 -12.19
C GLU A 126 27.80 8.95 -12.31
N CYS A 127 26.53 9.08 -11.92
CA CYS A 127 25.85 10.38 -11.90
C CYS A 127 26.57 11.40 -11.00
N LYS A 128 27.04 10.97 -9.82
CA LYS A 128 27.82 11.83 -8.91
C LYS A 128 29.13 12.29 -9.55
N LYS A 129 29.80 11.42 -10.31
CA LYS A 129 31.02 11.76 -11.06
C LYS A 129 30.73 12.83 -12.11
N ILE A 130 29.68 12.65 -12.91
CA ILE A 130 29.27 13.62 -13.95
C ILE A 130 28.93 14.99 -13.34
N ILE A 131 28.17 15.03 -12.24
CA ILE A 131 27.82 16.28 -11.54
C ILE A 131 29.08 16.99 -11.04
N LYS A 132 30.05 16.24 -10.48
CA LYS A 132 31.31 16.80 -10.04
C LYS A 132 32.11 17.40 -11.20
N GLU A 133 32.26 16.66 -12.30
CA GLU A 133 32.97 17.14 -13.50
C GLU A 133 32.32 18.40 -14.09
N HIS A 134 30.99 18.49 -14.09
CA HIS A 134 30.25 19.67 -14.51
C HIS A 134 30.54 20.87 -13.60
N ASN A 135 30.46 20.69 -12.28
CA ASN A 135 30.74 21.77 -11.31
C ASN A 135 32.20 22.26 -11.42
N ASP A 136 33.16 21.34 -11.56
CA ASP A 136 34.57 21.67 -11.78
C ASP A 136 34.80 22.38 -13.12
N SER A 137 33.99 22.08 -14.15
CA SER A 137 34.01 22.81 -15.42
C SER A 137 33.46 24.23 -15.30
N GLU A 138 32.34 24.43 -14.60
CA GLU A 138 31.75 25.75 -14.39
C GLU A 138 32.68 26.64 -13.54
N ALA A 139 33.27 26.11 -12.47
CA ALA A 139 34.25 26.83 -11.66
C ALA A 139 35.48 27.29 -12.47
N ARG A 140 35.92 26.48 -13.46
CA ARG A 140 36.99 26.88 -14.38
C ARG A 140 36.57 28.03 -15.30
N LYS A 141 35.36 27.97 -15.88
CA LYS A 141 34.82 29.05 -16.72
C LYS A 141 34.68 30.35 -15.93
N GLU A 142 34.18 30.28 -14.69
CA GLU A 142 34.08 31.45 -13.80
C GLU A 142 35.46 32.05 -13.49
N SER A 143 36.47 31.21 -13.23
CA SER A 143 37.85 31.65 -12.99
C SER A 143 38.46 32.32 -14.23
N GLU A 144 38.24 31.75 -15.43
CA GLU A 144 38.70 32.34 -16.69
C GLU A 144 38.00 33.67 -16.99
N MET A 145 36.69 33.76 -16.77
CA MET A 145 35.93 35.00 -16.91
C MET A 145 36.46 36.08 -15.95
N MET A 146 36.72 35.73 -14.69
CA MET A 146 37.29 36.66 -13.70
C MET A 146 38.69 37.14 -14.12
N LYS A 147 39.55 36.25 -14.62
CA LYS A 147 40.87 36.62 -15.16
C LYS A 147 40.75 37.57 -16.34
N SER A 148 39.81 37.32 -17.26
CA SER A 148 39.56 38.21 -18.41
C SER A 148 39.07 39.60 -17.97
N LEU A 149 38.17 39.67 -16.99
CA LEU A 149 37.72 40.93 -16.40
C LEU A 149 38.88 41.72 -15.76
N MET A 150 39.77 41.05 -15.01
CA MET A 150 40.95 41.68 -14.41
C MET A 150 41.90 42.23 -15.48
N GLU A 151 42.13 41.49 -16.56
CA GLU A 151 43.00 41.92 -17.66
C GLU A 151 42.42 43.13 -18.42
N MET A 152 41.10 43.16 -18.63
CA MET A 152 40.42 44.33 -19.21
C MET A 152 40.54 45.57 -18.32
N CYS A 153 40.45 45.42 -17.00
CA CYS A 153 40.64 46.53 -16.07
C CYS A 153 42.08 47.06 -16.09
N LYS A 154 43.06 46.16 -16.22
CA LYS A 154 44.49 46.51 -16.30
C LYS A 154 44.82 47.29 -17.59
N ASN A 155 44.22 46.89 -18.71
CA ASN A 155 44.47 47.50 -20.02
C ASN A 155 43.74 48.82 -20.26
N ARG A 156 42.76 49.20 -19.42
CA ARG A 156 42.08 50.49 -19.55
C ARG A 156 42.94 51.70 -19.20
N GLY A 157 44.17 51.50 -18.72
CA GLY A 157 45.09 52.56 -18.36
C GLY A 157 44.55 53.39 -17.20
N ALA A 158 45.45 53.92 -16.38
CA ALA A 158 45.12 54.94 -15.40
C ALA A 158 44.77 56.25 -16.14
N SER A 159 43.64 56.27 -16.85
CA SER A 159 42.93 57.52 -17.08
C SER A 159 42.36 57.86 -15.72
N GLU A 160 43.03 58.77 -15.01
CA GLU A 160 42.51 59.38 -13.79
C GLU A 160 41.02 59.67 -14.01
N PRO A 161 40.13 59.18 -13.14
CA PRO A 161 38.74 59.59 -13.21
C PRO A 161 38.74 61.10 -13.00
N SER A 162 38.59 61.84 -14.10
CA SER A 162 38.27 63.26 -14.07
C SER A 162 37.08 63.39 -13.14
N ALA A 163 37.28 64.18 -12.08
CA ALA A 163 36.35 64.34 -10.98
C ALA A 163 34.90 64.39 -11.51
N PRO A 164 33.99 63.56 -10.97
CA PRO A 164 32.60 63.60 -11.41
C PRO A 164 32.08 65.04 -11.29
N PRO A 165 31.36 65.56 -12.30
CA PRO A 165 30.74 66.86 -12.18
C PRO A 165 29.84 66.86 -10.93
N PRO A 166 29.74 67.99 -10.20
CA PRO A 166 28.92 68.08 -9.01
C PRO A 166 27.48 67.75 -9.39
N ILE A 167 27.04 66.55 -9.01
CA ILE A 167 25.64 66.15 -9.09
C ILE A 167 24.92 67.09 -8.14
N ALA A 168 24.12 67.98 -8.70
CA ALA A 168 23.24 68.85 -7.97
C ALA A 168 22.46 67.99 -6.97
N GLN A 169 22.65 68.29 -5.69
CA GLN A 169 21.95 67.62 -4.61
C GLN A 169 20.44 67.75 -4.87
N PRO A 170 19.70 66.64 -5.05
CA PRO A 170 18.24 66.72 -4.99
C PRO A 170 17.88 67.29 -3.62
N SER A 171 17.06 68.32 -3.63
CA SER A 171 16.54 68.98 -2.43
C SER A 171 16.07 67.94 -1.40
N PRO A 172 16.24 68.20 -0.09
CA PRO A 172 15.81 67.28 0.94
C PRO A 172 14.30 67.14 0.85
N ILE A 173 13.84 66.06 0.20
CA ILE A 173 12.49 65.55 0.42
C ILE A 173 12.51 65.17 1.89
N ALA A 174 11.77 65.94 2.70
CA ALA A 174 11.54 65.63 4.09
C ALA A 174 11.13 64.16 4.17
N GLU A 175 12.06 63.31 4.63
CA GLU A 175 11.81 61.92 4.95
C GLU A 175 10.67 61.92 5.95
N LEU A 176 9.47 61.60 5.47
CA LEU A 176 8.40 61.21 6.35
C LEU A 176 8.95 60.04 7.15
N PRO A 177 8.88 60.09 8.50
CA PRO A 177 9.38 59.01 9.32
C PRO A 177 8.74 57.71 8.83
N PRO A 178 9.53 56.63 8.68
CA PRO A 178 9.01 55.36 8.21
C PRO A 178 7.79 55.00 9.08
N PRO A 179 6.66 54.58 8.48
CA PRO A 179 5.49 54.22 9.24
C PRO A 179 5.91 53.17 10.29
N PRO A 180 5.44 53.29 11.54
CA PRO A 180 5.81 52.35 12.59
C PRO A 180 5.55 50.94 12.08
N PRO A 181 6.48 49.99 12.32
CA PRO A 181 6.31 48.62 11.88
C PRO A 181 4.94 48.13 12.37
N PRO A 182 4.14 47.48 11.51
CA PRO A 182 2.83 46.99 11.92
C PRO A 182 3.03 46.12 13.17
N PRO A 183 2.17 46.26 14.19
CA PRO A 183 2.30 45.46 15.40
C PRO A 183 2.38 43.99 14.98
N PRO A 184 3.32 43.21 15.55
CA PRO A 184 3.48 41.81 15.21
C PRO A 184 2.11 41.16 15.33
N LEU A 185 1.60 40.63 14.20
CA LEU A 185 0.32 39.94 14.17
C LEU A 185 0.35 38.89 15.29
N PRO A 186 -0.68 38.81 16.14
CA PRO A 186 -0.72 37.80 17.18
C PRO A 186 -0.47 36.45 16.52
N PRO A 187 0.38 35.58 17.11
CA PRO A 187 0.69 34.29 16.52
C PRO A 187 -0.62 33.61 16.20
N VAL A 188 -0.89 33.45 14.90
CA VAL A 188 -2.08 32.76 14.42
C VAL A 188 -1.98 31.38 15.04
N LEU A 189 -2.80 31.13 16.07
CA LEU A 189 -2.89 29.83 16.71
C LEU A 189 -3.35 28.87 15.63
N ARG A 190 -2.39 28.22 14.98
CA ARG A 190 -2.66 27.24 13.93
C ARG A 190 -3.55 26.21 14.57
N GLN A 191 -4.82 26.20 14.17
CA GLN A 191 -5.73 25.17 14.66
C GLN A 191 -5.08 23.82 14.36
N PRO A 192 -4.95 22.92 15.34
CA PRO A 192 -4.30 21.64 15.13
C PRO A 192 -5.00 20.93 13.98
N VAL A 193 -4.23 20.59 12.94
CA VAL A 193 -4.74 19.90 11.77
C VAL A 193 -5.42 18.62 12.27
N PRO A 194 -6.69 18.37 11.91
CA PRO A 194 -7.40 17.21 12.41
C PRO A 194 -6.65 15.93 12.00
N TYR A 195 -6.37 15.07 12.96
CA TYR A 195 -5.68 13.79 12.77
C TYR A 195 -6.66 12.63 12.91
N CYS A 196 -6.53 11.65 12.02
CA CYS A 196 -7.35 10.45 12.04
C CYS A 196 -6.59 9.29 12.68
N VAL A 197 -7.09 8.81 13.83
CA VAL A 197 -6.47 7.72 14.59
C VAL A 197 -6.51 6.38 13.85
N PHE A 198 -7.49 6.15 12.97
CA PHE A 198 -7.62 4.84 12.29
C PHE A 198 -6.68 4.66 11.10
N CYS A 199 -6.38 5.74 10.38
CA CYS A 199 -5.54 5.68 9.18
C CYS A 199 -4.32 6.60 9.26
N GLU A 200 -4.02 7.10 10.46
CA GLU A 200 -2.81 7.85 10.83
C GLU A 200 -2.47 9.02 9.89
N THR A 201 -3.48 9.58 9.24
CA THR A 201 -3.30 10.62 8.22
C THR A 201 -3.87 11.94 8.72
N PRO A 202 -3.11 13.04 8.61
CA PRO A 202 -3.61 14.36 8.89
C PRO A 202 -4.65 14.78 7.82
N GLY A 203 -5.47 15.77 8.16
CA GLY A 203 -6.42 16.41 7.24
C GLY A 203 -7.88 15.95 7.40
N HIS A 204 -8.18 14.97 8.26
CA HIS A 204 -9.55 14.62 8.59
C HIS A 204 -9.72 14.04 10.00
N LYS A 205 -10.92 14.19 10.57
CA LYS A 205 -11.27 13.61 11.88
C LYS A 205 -11.56 12.12 11.71
N SER A 206 -11.23 11.29 12.71
CA SER A 206 -11.49 9.85 12.72
C SER A 206 -12.93 9.48 12.33
N ARG A 207 -13.90 10.31 12.73
CA ARG A 207 -15.33 10.09 12.42
C ARG A 207 -15.69 10.18 10.95
N MET A 208 -14.82 10.83 10.16
CA MET A 208 -14.97 11.07 8.71
C MET A 208 -14.01 10.19 7.88
N CYS A 209 -13.34 9.22 8.49
CA CYS A 209 -12.41 8.35 7.79
C CYS A 209 -13.14 7.48 6.76
N ARG A 210 -12.83 7.67 5.47
CA ARG A 210 -13.41 6.89 4.35
C ARG A 210 -12.89 5.45 4.33
N SER A 211 -11.64 5.22 4.73
CA SER A 211 -11.04 3.87 4.77
C SER A 211 -11.73 2.99 5.81
N PHE A 212 -12.15 3.59 6.93
CA PHE A 212 -12.79 2.96 8.07
C PHE A 212 -14.19 3.55 8.30
N ALA A 213 -15.07 3.39 7.30
CA ALA A 213 -16.41 3.99 7.31
C ALA A 213 -17.41 3.28 8.25
N THR A 214 -17.24 1.97 8.48
CA THR A 214 -18.15 1.16 9.30
C THR A 214 -17.60 0.93 10.71
N SER A 215 -18.49 0.72 11.70
CA SER A 215 -18.12 0.39 13.08
C SER A 215 -17.25 -0.86 13.16
N ALA A 216 -17.64 -1.94 12.48
CA ALA A 216 -16.90 -3.20 12.45
C ALA A 216 -15.44 -3.02 11.95
N ARG A 217 -15.24 -2.22 10.89
CA ARG A 217 -13.89 -1.93 10.39
C ARG A 217 -13.06 -1.11 11.38
N ARG A 218 -13.68 -0.17 12.08
CA ARG A 218 -13.00 0.63 13.12
C ARG A 218 -12.60 -0.24 14.31
N GLN A 219 -13.49 -1.14 14.75
CA GLN A 219 -13.19 -2.10 15.83
C GLN A 219 -12.03 -3.02 15.47
N ALA A 220 -12.04 -3.62 14.27
CA ALA A 220 -10.92 -4.44 13.80
C ALA A 220 -9.61 -3.64 13.76
N GLN A 221 -9.65 -2.38 13.29
CA GLN A 221 -8.46 -1.54 13.23
C GLN A 221 -7.93 -1.16 14.62
N ILE A 222 -8.80 -1.00 15.61
CA ILE A 222 -8.40 -0.71 16.99
C ILE A 222 -7.61 -1.87 17.60
N GLN A 223 -8.03 -3.11 17.34
CA GLN A 223 -7.29 -4.29 17.78
C GLN A 223 -5.90 -4.34 17.14
N VAL A 224 -5.79 -3.99 15.85
CA VAL A 224 -4.51 -3.94 15.12
C VAL A 224 -3.57 -2.84 15.63
N LEU A 225 -4.13 -1.71 16.07
CA LEU A 225 -3.37 -0.57 16.58
C LEU A 225 -3.16 -0.61 18.11
N GLU A 226 -3.62 -1.66 18.79
CA GLU A 226 -3.54 -1.82 20.24
C GLU A 226 -4.05 -0.57 20.99
N LEU A 227 -5.19 -0.06 20.52
CA LEU A 227 -5.84 1.11 21.11
C LEU A 227 -6.93 0.66 22.07
N CYS A 228 -7.08 1.38 23.17
CA CYS A 228 -8.19 1.16 24.10
C CYS A 228 -9.54 1.44 23.41
N PRO A 229 -10.50 0.50 23.39
CA PRO A 229 -11.78 0.69 22.70
C PRO A 229 -12.65 1.79 23.31
N LYS A 230 -12.41 2.17 24.57
CA LYS A 230 -13.14 3.24 25.28
C LYS A 230 -12.61 4.64 24.98
N CYS A 231 -11.30 4.83 24.84
CA CYS A 231 -10.69 6.16 24.70
C CYS A 231 -9.88 6.40 23.41
N LEU A 232 -9.61 5.34 22.62
CA LEU A 232 -8.83 5.40 21.37
C LEU A 232 -7.40 5.90 21.53
N LYS A 233 -6.84 5.81 22.75
CA LYS A 233 -5.43 6.01 23.04
C LYS A 233 -4.73 4.64 23.09
N PRO A 234 -3.41 4.55 22.82
CA PRO A 234 -2.64 3.33 23.04
C PRO A 234 -2.85 2.76 24.45
N GLU A 235 -2.81 1.44 24.57
CA GLU A 235 -3.08 0.71 25.84
C GLU A 235 -2.05 0.95 26.95
N GLU A 236 -0.98 1.72 26.70
CA GLU A 236 -0.12 2.30 27.74
C GLU A 236 -0.89 3.36 28.55
N HIS A 237 -1.88 2.92 29.33
CA HIS A 237 -2.47 3.73 30.39
C HIS A 237 -1.46 3.78 31.54
N PRO A 238 -0.79 4.91 31.80
CA PRO A 238 0.21 4.99 32.83
C PRO A 238 -0.41 4.61 34.17
N GLU A 239 0.26 3.67 34.80
CA GLU A 239 -0.09 3.00 36.04
C GLU A 239 -0.51 4.01 37.12
N SER A 240 -1.77 3.90 37.52
CA SER A 240 -2.09 4.10 38.94
C SER A 240 -3.28 3.24 39.35
N ASP A 241 -4.20 2.88 38.43
CA ASP A 241 -5.33 2.00 38.76
C ASP A 241 -5.81 1.05 37.64
N GLY A 242 -5.16 1.02 36.46
CA GLY A 242 -5.63 0.23 35.31
C GLY A 242 -6.98 0.69 34.72
N LYS A 243 -7.46 1.87 35.12
CA LYS A 243 -8.76 2.42 34.74
C LYS A 243 -8.62 3.38 33.57
N CYS A 244 -9.44 3.20 32.55
CA CYS A 244 -9.51 4.12 31.42
C CYS A 244 -10.02 5.49 31.89
N GLU A 245 -9.45 6.60 31.40
CA GLU A 245 -9.93 7.97 31.70
C GLU A 245 -11.42 8.18 31.34
N ASN A 246 -11.95 7.36 30.42
CA ASN A 246 -13.36 7.36 30.02
C ASN A 246 -14.17 6.25 30.69
N GLU A 247 -13.68 5.64 31.76
CA GLU A 247 -14.43 4.65 32.53
C GLU A 247 -15.69 5.30 33.14
N GLY A 248 -16.85 4.67 32.93
CA GLY A 248 -18.15 5.22 33.31
C GLY A 248 -18.80 6.14 32.26
N ARG A 249 -18.10 6.56 31.20
CA ARG A 249 -18.78 7.25 30.08
C ARG A 249 -19.58 6.27 29.25
N MET A 250 -20.90 6.45 29.27
CA MET A 250 -21.82 5.68 28.43
C MET A 250 -21.77 6.20 26.99
N CYS A 251 -21.81 5.29 26.03
CA CYS A 251 -21.94 5.63 24.63
C CYS A 251 -23.26 6.38 24.40
N ALA A 252 -23.19 7.59 23.82
CA ALA A 252 -24.36 8.44 23.58
C ALA A 252 -25.42 7.81 22.65
N PHE A 253 -25.10 6.73 21.93
CA PHE A 253 -26.00 6.12 20.93
C PHE A 253 -26.67 4.82 21.41
N CYS A 254 -26.03 4.07 22.30
CA CYS A 254 -26.57 2.80 22.80
C CYS A 254 -26.52 2.63 24.31
N ALA A 255 -26.05 3.63 25.04
CA ALA A 255 -25.86 3.63 26.49
C ALA A 255 -24.86 2.56 27.04
N ASN A 256 -24.19 1.78 26.19
CA ASN A 256 -23.14 0.86 26.65
C ASN A 256 -21.83 1.64 26.95
N SER A 257 -21.17 1.37 28.06
CA SER A 257 -19.89 1.96 28.49
C SER A 257 -18.63 1.23 27.97
N GLU A 258 -18.79 0.19 27.17
CA GLU A 258 -17.67 -0.65 26.71
C GLU A 258 -16.93 -0.11 25.48
N HIS A 259 -17.45 0.93 24.81
CA HIS A 259 -16.85 1.46 23.59
C HIS A 259 -16.98 2.96 23.43
N HIS A 260 -16.02 3.55 22.71
CA HIS A 260 -16.05 4.93 22.28
C HIS A 260 -17.22 5.16 21.28
N PRO A 261 -17.95 6.29 21.35
CA PRO A 261 -19.15 6.51 20.52
C PRO A 261 -18.97 6.32 19.01
N ILE A 262 -17.75 6.55 18.50
CA ILE A 262 -17.38 6.37 17.08
C ILE A 262 -17.40 4.91 16.60
N LEU A 263 -17.33 3.97 17.54
CA LEU A 263 -17.34 2.52 17.31
C LEU A 263 -18.73 1.91 17.46
N CYS A 264 -19.69 2.69 17.95
CA CYS A 264 -21.03 2.21 18.15
C CYS A 264 -21.65 1.81 16.81
N GLU A 265 -22.30 0.66 16.72
CA GLU A 265 -23.02 0.26 15.51
C GLU A 265 -24.18 1.20 15.19
N LYS A 266 -24.83 1.76 16.21
CA LYS A 266 -25.87 2.79 16.07
C LYS A 266 -25.30 4.16 15.67
N TYR A 267 -23.98 4.34 15.69
CA TYR A 267 -23.35 5.55 15.17
C TYR A 267 -23.53 5.61 13.67
N LYS A 268 -24.60 6.29 13.24
CA LYS A 268 -24.65 6.83 11.89
C LYS A 268 -23.62 7.93 11.86
N SER A 269 -22.47 7.67 11.24
CA SER A 269 -21.56 8.76 10.89
C SER A 269 -22.43 9.85 10.26
N PRO A 270 -22.20 11.14 10.56
CA PRO A 270 -22.69 12.20 9.71
C PRO A 270 -22.00 11.95 8.37
N THR A 271 -22.58 11.04 7.59
CA THR A 271 -22.52 11.04 6.16
C THR A 271 -22.69 12.50 5.84
N GLN A 272 -21.67 13.06 5.16
CA GLN A 272 -21.75 14.41 4.63
C GLN A 272 -23.20 14.65 4.24
N PRO A 273 -23.82 15.77 4.67
CA PRO A 273 -25.20 16.05 4.28
C PRO A 273 -25.30 15.70 2.82
N HIS A 274 -26.17 14.72 2.52
CA HIS A 274 -26.54 14.42 1.16
C HIS A 274 -26.71 15.78 0.51
N SER A 275 -25.92 16.03 -0.53
CA SER A 275 -25.85 17.30 -1.23
C SER A 275 -27.23 17.56 -1.85
N ARG A 276 -28.19 17.95 -1.01
CA ARG A 276 -29.52 18.39 -1.38
C ARG A 276 -29.31 19.77 -1.96
N GLY A 277 -29.41 19.86 -3.29
CA GLY A 277 -29.67 21.15 -3.93
C GLY A 277 -28.57 21.75 -4.81
N ARG A 278 -27.54 20.99 -5.22
CA ARG A 278 -26.85 21.33 -6.49
C ARG A 278 -26.83 20.09 -7.35
N SER A 279 -27.49 20.22 -8.49
CA SER A 279 -27.59 19.25 -9.59
C SER A 279 -26.23 18.61 -9.86
N ARG A 280 -25.92 17.53 -9.14
CA ARG A 280 -24.95 16.56 -9.62
C ARG A 280 -25.56 15.99 -10.89
N ALA A 281 -24.89 16.25 -12.01
CA ALA A 281 -25.02 15.39 -13.17
C ALA A 281 -24.97 13.93 -12.67
N PRO A 282 -25.88 13.07 -13.15
CA PRO A 282 -26.07 11.75 -12.60
C PRO A 282 -24.72 11.05 -12.53
N GLN A 283 -24.24 10.74 -11.32
CA GLN A 283 -23.17 9.77 -11.16
C GLN A 283 -23.62 8.56 -11.94
N SER A 284 -22.87 8.26 -12.99
CA SER A 284 -23.22 7.24 -13.97
C SER A 284 -23.69 5.99 -13.24
N ARG A 285 -24.95 5.63 -13.46
CA ARG A 285 -25.59 4.39 -13.01
C ARG A 285 -24.95 3.19 -13.72
N HIS A 286 -23.67 3.02 -13.44
CA HIS A 286 -22.82 1.94 -13.86
C HIS A 286 -22.87 0.87 -12.75
N ARG A 287 -24.10 0.51 -12.31
CA ARG A 287 -24.31 -0.48 -11.24
C ARG A 287 -25.09 -1.72 -11.65
N ASP A 288 -25.65 -1.75 -12.85
CA ASP A 288 -26.65 -2.77 -13.17
C ASP A 288 -26.13 -3.92 -14.06
N ASP A 289 -24.84 -3.96 -14.49
CA ASP A 289 -24.32 -5.12 -15.27
C ASP A 289 -22.78 -5.26 -15.38
N GLU A 290 -22.02 -4.64 -14.48
CA GLU A 290 -20.66 -4.19 -14.79
C GLU A 290 -19.56 -5.24 -14.63
N ARG A 291 -19.28 -5.90 -15.75
CA ARG A 291 -17.95 -6.44 -16.01
C ARG A 291 -16.88 -5.37 -15.74
N CYS A 292 -15.80 -5.75 -15.07
CA CYS A 292 -14.61 -4.93 -14.93
C CYS A 292 -14.20 -4.36 -16.29
N ILE A 293 -14.07 -3.04 -16.39
CA ILE A 293 -13.79 -2.35 -17.66
C ILE A 293 -12.43 -2.70 -18.27
N PHE A 294 -11.52 -3.23 -17.45
CA PHE A 294 -10.16 -3.55 -17.86
C PHE A 294 -10.02 -4.99 -18.35
N CYS A 295 -10.62 -5.95 -17.64
CA CYS A 295 -10.47 -7.39 -17.94
C CYS A 295 -11.76 -8.07 -18.43
N GLY A 296 -12.92 -7.42 -18.31
CA GLY A 296 -14.21 -7.95 -18.75
C GLY A 296 -14.87 -8.98 -17.82
N LEU A 297 -14.28 -9.30 -16.68
CA LEU A 297 -14.83 -10.28 -15.72
C LEU A 297 -15.87 -9.64 -14.78
N LYS A 298 -16.88 -10.39 -14.36
CA LYS A 298 -17.96 -9.92 -13.46
C LYS A 298 -17.66 -10.07 -11.96
N ASN A 299 -16.53 -10.66 -11.59
CA ASN A 299 -16.25 -11.06 -10.20
C ASN A 299 -15.51 -10.00 -9.36
N HIS A 300 -15.23 -8.82 -9.91
CA HIS A 300 -14.57 -7.72 -9.17
C HIS A 300 -14.89 -6.36 -9.78
N ASN A 301 -14.69 -5.30 -8.99
CA ASN A 301 -14.79 -3.93 -9.49
C ASN A 301 -13.55 -3.55 -10.30
N SER A 302 -13.70 -2.65 -11.27
CA SER A 302 -12.58 -2.12 -12.06
C SER A 302 -11.44 -1.54 -11.21
N ALA A 303 -11.76 -0.96 -10.04
CA ALA A 303 -10.76 -0.43 -9.11
C ALA A 303 -9.87 -1.53 -8.50
N ASP A 304 -10.39 -2.75 -8.39
CA ASP A 304 -9.80 -3.93 -7.74
C ASP A 304 -9.30 -4.96 -8.78
N CYS A 305 -9.01 -4.51 -10.00
CA CYS A 305 -8.60 -5.43 -11.08
C CYS A 305 -7.15 -5.87 -10.94
N GLU A 306 -6.93 -7.11 -10.52
CA GLU A 306 -5.58 -7.69 -10.33
C GLU A 306 -4.77 -7.80 -11.61
N ARG A 307 -5.45 -8.05 -12.75
CA ARG A 307 -4.78 -8.11 -14.07
C ARG A 307 -4.19 -6.76 -14.51
N TYR A 308 -4.69 -5.65 -13.96
CA TYR A 308 -4.25 -4.30 -14.28
C TYR A 308 -4.02 -3.54 -12.97
N PRO A 309 -2.95 -3.84 -12.22
CA PRO A 309 -2.81 -3.40 -10.84
C PRO A 309 -2.39 -1.92 -10.71
N THR A 310 -1.67 -1.38 -11.71
CA THR A 310 -1.11 -0.02 -11.64
C THR A 310 -1.89 0.98 -12.47
N SER A 311 -1.84 2.25 -12.08
CA SER A 311 -2.48 3.36 -12.80
C SER A 311 -1.99 3.48 -14.24
N GLU A 312 -0.69 3.32 -14.47
CA GLU A 312 -0.07 3.41 -15.80
C GLU A 312 -0.57 2.29 -16.74
N VAL A 313 -0.64 1.05 -16.23
CA VAL A 313 -1.11 -0.11 -17.01
C VAL A 313 -2.60 0.03 -17.34
N ARG A 314 -3.40 0.53 -16.39
CA ARG A 314 -4.81 0.87 -16.62
C ARG A 314 -4.97 1.96 -17.68
N GLN A 315 -4.15 3.01 -17.63
CA GLN A 315 -4.19 4.10 -18.60
C GLN A 315 -3.82 3.63 -20.01
N LYS A 316 -2.77 2.83 -20.16
CA LYS A 316 -2.41 2.17 -21.43
C LYS A 316 -3.55 1.30 -21.95
N ARG A 317 -4.23 0.54 -21.09
CA ARG A 317 -5.37 -0.30 -21.48
C ARG A 317 -6.56 0.54 -21.96
N ILE A 318 -6.91 1.62 -21.27
CA ILE A 318 -7.98 2.55 -21.67
C ILE A 318 -7.69 3.20 -23.03
N GLN A 319 -6.43 3.61 -23.26
CA GLN A 319 -5.99 4.14 -24.55
C GLN A 319 -6.10 3.08 -25.66
N LEU A 320 -5.65 1.85 -25.40
CA LEU A 320 -5.74 0.73 -26.34
C LEU A 320 -7.18 0.39 -26.73
N GLU A 321 -8.11 0.42 -25.76
CA GLU A 321 -9.54 0.20 -25.97
C GLU A 321 -10.28 1.44 -26.51
N LYS A 322 -9.56 2.53 -26.81
CA LYS A 322 -10.13 3.80 -27.32
C LYS A 322 -11.27 4.32 -26.43
N ARG A 323 -11.07 4.22 -25.11
CA ARG A 323 -11.98 4.74 -24.08
C ARG A 323 -11.54 6.12 -23.63
N CYS A 324 -12.49 6.94 -23.19
CA CYS A 324 -12.16 8.25 -22.63
C CYS A 324 -11.49 8.09 -21.25
N PRO A 325 -10.33 8.72 -20.98
CA PRO A 325 -9.67 8.66 -19.67
C PRO A 325 -10.45 9.36 -18.53
N LYS A 326 -11.46 10.16 -18.87
CA LYS A 326 -12.28 10.88 -17.88
C LYS A 326 -13.52 10.08 -17.45
N CYS A 327 -14.26 9.51 -18.40
CA CYS A 327 -15.51 8.79 -18.09
C CYS A 327 -15.48 7.27 -18.40
N LEU A 328 -14.37 6.76 -18.92
CA LEU A 328 -14.11 5.33 -19.23
C LEU A 328 -15.07 4.68 -20.25
N LYS A 329 -15.97 5.45 -20.84
CA LYS A 329 -16.86 4.99 -21.92
C LYS A 329 -16.08 4.81 -23.21
N THR A 330 -16.43 3.77 -23.96
CA THR A 330 -15.92 3.57 -25.31
C THR A 330 -16.40 4.71 -26.19
N ALA A 331 -15.49 5.29 -26.97
CA ALA A 331 -15.87 6.23 -28.01
C ALA A 331 -16.53 5.44 -29.15
N LYS A 332 -17.81 5.05 -28.98
CA LYS A 332 -18.60 4.50 -30.09
C LYS A 332 -18.65 5.48 -31.28
N ASP A 333 -18.43 6.76 -31.02
CA ASP A 333 -18.08 7.78 -32.00
C ASP A 333 -16.91 8.65 -31.49
N PRO A 334 -15.70 8.56 -32.06
CA PRO A 334 -14.57 9.42 -31.66
C PRO A 334 -14.86 10.92 -31.88
N LYS A 335 -15.82 11.26 -32.74
CA LYS A 335 -16.27 12.65 -32.97
C LYS A 335 -17.17 13.19 -31.85
N ASN A 336 -18.01 12.36 -31.23
CA ASN A 336 -18.95 12.81 -30.18
C ASN A 336 -18.35 12.88 -28.77
N HIS A 337 -17.09 12.47 -28.60
CA HIS A 337 -16.39 12.58 -27.31
C HIS A 337 -15.29 13.65 -27.28
N GLN A 338 -15.31 14.61 -28.23
CA GLN A 338 -14.48 15.82 -28.14
C GLN A 338 -14.77 16.59 -26.84
N ASN A 339 -16.05 16.66 -26.45
CA ASN A 339 -16.49 17.22 -25.19
C ASN A 339 -16.99 16.12 -24.27
N CYS A 340 -16.08 15.53 -23.49
CA CYS A 340 -16.47 14.61 -22.43
C CYS A 340 -17.44 15.32 -21.48
N PRO A 341 -18.63 14.76 -21.17
CA PRO A 341 -19.56 15.37 -20.23
C PRO A 341 -18.96 15.46 -18.81
N GLU A 342 -17.95 14.64 -18.52
CA GLU A 342 -17.21 14.65 -17.26
C GLU A 342 -15.90 15.46 -17.36
N SER A 343 -15.75 16.27 -18.42
CA SER A 343 -14.54 17.05 -18.65
C SER A 343 -14.21 18.05 -17.54
N GLY A 344 -15.23 18.54 -16.83
CA GLY A 344 -15.12 19.47 -15.69
C GLY A 344 -15.03 18.80 -14.32
N ILE A 345 -15.06 17.47 -14.24
CA ILE A 345 -14.92 16.74 -12.97
C ILE A 345 -13.43 16.46 -12.76
N SER A 346 -12.83 17.12 -11.77
CA SER A 346 -11.44 16.90 -11.39
C SER A 346 -11.32 15.71 -10.43
N CYS A 347 -10.18 15.03 -10.45
CA CYS A 347 -9.97 13.86 -9.59
C CYS A 347 -9.76 14.29 -8.14
N ASP A 348 -10.56 13.78 -7.20
CA ASP A 348 -10.48 14.12 -5.76
C ASP A 348 -9.10 13.90 -5.13
N PHE A 349 -8.33 12.92 -5.61
CA PHE A 349 -7.00 12.60 -5.05
C PHE A 349 -5.90 13.49 -5.60
N CYS A 350 -6.07 13.87 -6.86
CA CYS A 350 -5.06 14.52 -7.66
C CYS A 350 -5.32 16.05 -7.75
N SER A 351 -6.51 16.54 -7.37
CA SER A 351 -6.85 17.97 -7.29
C SER A 351 -6.29 18.58 -6.02
N THR A 352 -5.30 19.46 -6.16
CA THR A 352 -4.91 20.43 -5.12
C THR A 352 -5.52 21.78 -5.47
N ASP A 353 -5.53 22.73 -4.52
CA ASP A 353 -6.11 24.07 -4.73
C ASP A 353 -5.50 24.82 -5.93
N GLU A 354 -4.29 24.44 -6.35
CA GLU A 354 -3.54 25.07 -7.44
C GLU A 354 -3.61 24.31 -8.78
N LEU A 355 -3.86 22.99 -8.77
CA LEU A 355 -3.78 22.13 -9.96
C LEU A 355 -4.96 21.14 -10.03
N LYS A 356 -5.89 21.40 -10.95
CA LYS A 356 -6.99 20.48 -11.26
C LYS A 356 -6.55 19.49 -12.33
N ILE A 357 -6.31 18.24 -11.92
CA ILE A 357 -6.01 17.15 -12.86
C ILE A 357 -7.32 16.38 -13.17
N TYR A 358 -7.64 16.27 -14.46
CA TYR A 358 -8.90 15.68 -14.94
C TYR A 358 -8.67 14.26 -15.48
N HIS A 359 -8.86 13.26 -14.62
CA HIS A 359 -8.91 11.84 -15.00
C HIS A 359 -9.89 11.10 -14.07
N HIS A 360 -10.36 9.94 -14.50
CA HIS A 360 -11.18 9.09 -13.63
C HIS A 360 -10.37 8.57 -12.44
N GLU A 361 -11.01 8.45 -11.26
CA GLU A 361 -10.38 8.04 -9.99
C GLU A 361 -9.56 6.74 -10.08
N VAL A 362 -10.05 5.74 -10.83
CA VAL A 362 -9.37 4.44 -11.04
C VAL A 362 -8.05 4.54 -11.81
N LEU A 363 -7.78 5.68 -12.46
CA LEU A 363 -6.55 5.99 -13.19
C LEU A 363 -5.60 6.92 -12.41
N CYS A 364 -6.00 7.47 -11.25
CA CYS A 364 -5.10 8.36 -10.47
C CYS A 364 -4.01 7.53 -9.78
N LYS A 365 -2.74 7.89 -10.02
CA LYS A 365 -1.57 7.27 -9.38
C LYS A 365 -1.60 7.33 -7.86
N LYS A 366 -2.16 8.40 -7.27
CA LYS A 366 -2.32 8.51 -5.80
C LYS A 366 -3.34 7.52 -5.24
N ASN A 367 -4.32 7.10 -6.05
CA ASN A 367 -5.30 6.09 -5.64
C ASN A 367 -4.71 4.67 -5.69
N GLU A 368 -3.60 4.46 -6.40
CA GLU A 368 -2.92 3.17 -6.49
C GLU A 368 -2.52 2.64 -5.12
N PHE A 369 -2.01 3.51 -4.23
CA PHE A 369 -1.67 3.14 -2.85
C PHE A 369 -2.89 2.67 -2.05
N VAL A 370 -4.03 3.32 -2.25
CA VAL A 370 -5.28 2.95 -1.56
C VAL A 370 -5.77 1.60 -2.06
N MET A 371 -5.70 1.35 -3.37
CA MET A 371 -6.11 0.09 -3.98
C MET A 371 -5.17 -1.07 -3.64
N SER A 372 -3.85 -0.88 -3.70
CA SER A 372 -2.87 -1.88 -3.30
C SER A 372 -3.02 -2.26 -1.82
N LYS A 373 -3.27 -1.28 -0.93
CA LYS A 373 -3.52 -1.57 0.49
C LYS A 373 -4.79 -2.40 0.69
N ARG A 374 -5.87 -2.11 -0.06
CA ARG A 374 -7.09 -2.93 -0.03
C ARG A 374 -6.85 -4.35 -0.51
N HIS A 375 -6.11 -4.55 -1.59
CA HIS A 375 -5.76 -5.89 -2.07
C HIS A 375 -4.96 -6.68 -1.04
N ARG A 376 -3.94 -6.07 -0.41
CA ARG A 376 -3.16 -6.73 0.65
C ARG A 376 -4.02 -7.12 1.84
N LEU A 377 -4.93 -6.24 2.26
CA LEU A 377 -5.85 -6.52 3.37
C LEU A 377 -6.89 -7.59 3.01
N ALA A 378 -7.41 -7.59 1.77
CA ALA A 378 -8.33 -8.63 1.30
C ALA A 378 -7.64 -9.99 1.20
N ALA A 379 -6.41 -10.03 0.67
CA ALA A 379 -5.60 -11.25 0.60
C ALA A 379 -5.24 -11.76 2.00
N ALA A 380 -4.93 -10.89 2.95
CA ALA A 380 -4.70 -11.27 4.34
C ALA A 380 -5.98 -11.84 4.98
N ALA A 381 -7.14 -11.20 4.78
CA ALA A 381 -8.42 -11.69 5.30
C ALA A 381 -8.80 -13.07 4.75
N GLN A 382 -8.46 -13.37 3.49
CA GLN A 382 -8.71 -14.69 2.90
C GLN A 382 -7.80 -15.79 3.49
N ARG A 383 -6.55 -15.46 3.88
CA ARG A 383 -5.64 -16.43 4.53
C ARG A 383 -6.07 -16.80 5.95
N HIS A 384 -6.81 -15.93 6.62
CA HIS A 384 -7.30 -16.16 7.98
C HIS A 384 -8.68 -16.83 8.07
N HIS A 385 -9.23 -17.32 6.95
CA HIS A 385 -10.41 -18.20 6.95
C HIS A 385 -10.06 -19.64 6.54
N PRO A 386 -9.39 -20.44 7.39
CA PRO A 386 -9.05 -21.81 7.05
C PRO A 386 -10.23 -22.81 7.06
N TYR A 387 -11.43 -22.44 7.54
CA TYR A 387 -12.56 -23.38 7.59
C TYR A 387 -13.90 -22.67 7.35
N SER A 388 -14.36 -22.68 6.09
CA SER A 388 -15.79 -22.58 5.79
C SER A 388 -16.13 -23.64 4.74
N THR A 389 -16.03 -24.90 5.15
CA THR A 389 -16.62 -26.03 4.45
C THR A 389 -18.13 -25.89 4.53
N THR A 390 -18.73 -25.25 3.53
CA THR A 390 -20.17 -25.39 3.28
C THR A 390 -20.43 -26.83 2.86
N ALA A 391 -20.77 -27.67 3.84
CA ALA A 391 -21.33 -28.98 3.60
C ALA A 391 -22.65 -28.80 2.83
N SER A 392 -22.58 -28.98 1.51
CA SER A 392 -23.75 -29.03 0.64
C SER A 392 -24.46 -30.35 0.93
N SER A 393 -25.48 -30.29 1.77
CA SER A 393 -26.41 -31.38 2.01
C SER A 393 -27.31 -31.52 0.79
N SER A 394 -26.92 -32.40 -0.14
CA SER A 394 -27.81 -32.91 -1.18
C SER A 394 -28.90 -33.77 -0.51
N SER A 395 -30.05 -33.15 -0.24
CA SER A 395 -31.29 -33.87 0.02
C SER A 395 -31.83 -34.42 -1.30
N SER A 396 -31.57 -35.69 -1.56
CA SER A 396 -32.34 -36.45 -2.54
C SER A 396 -33.64 -36.92 -1.87
N LYS A 397 -34.77 -36.56 -2.47
CA LYS A 397 -36.05 -37.26 -2.33
C LYS A 397 -36.47 -37.74 -3.70
#